data_AF-E7GKV5-F1
#
_entry.id   AF-E7GKV5-F1
#
_cell.length_a   1.000
_cell.length_b   1.000
_cell.length_c   1.000
_cell.angle_alpha   90.00
_cell.angle_beta   90.00
_cell.angle_gamma   90.00
#
_symmetry.space_group_name_H-M   'P 1'
#
loop_
_entity.id
_entity.type
_entity.pdbx_description
1 polymer ?
#
loop_
_entity_poly.entity_id
_entity_poly.type
_entity_poly.pdbx_seq_one_letter_code
_entity_poly.pdbx_strand_id
1 'polypeptide(L)'
;MKDNTGSFLLNQNESLTFLSAGTSSETGPAFSVKAISQIADKVKLSAETVVRIAEVLNSLETEEITSMDLMNSLGISLRSANKYLSHLEEGGYASVCGKKRNGVKGRPVNIYRLDFKL
;
A
#
# COMPACT_ATOMS: atom_id res chain seq x y z
N MET A 1 15.29 16.82 -0.21
CA MET A 1 14.58 15.62 -0.68
C MET A 1 15.33 14.44 -0.08
N LYS A 2 14.65 13.55 0.66
CA LYS A 2 15.23 12.29 1.12
C LYS A 2 14.58 11.19 0.28
N ASP A 3 15.31 10.75 -0.72
CA ASP A 3 15.14 9.50 -1.44
C ASP A 3 15.38 8.36 -0.44
N ASN A 4 14.32 7.96 0.26
CA ASN A 4 14.32 6.73 1.03
C ASN A 4 14.12 5.57 0.05
N THR A 5 15.15 5.30 -0.74
CA THR A 5 15.18 4.21 -1.72
C THR A 5 15.25 2.90 -0.95
N GLY A 6 14.09 2.28 -0.68
CA GLY A 6 14.03 0.94 -0.10
C GLY A 6 14.77 -0.06 -1.00
N SER A 7 15.61 -0.90 -0.40
CA SER A 7 16.35 -1.94 -1.13
C SER A 7 15.44 -3.15 -1.38
N PHE A 8 15.43 -3.65 -2.62
CA PHE A 8 14.68 -4.85 -3.01
C PHE A 8 15.59 -5.87 -3.68
N LEU A 9 15.29 -7.15 -3.46
CA LEU A 9 15.90 -8.29 -4.14
C LEU A 9 14.94 -8.82 -5.19
N LEU A 10 15.42 -8.97 -6.42
CA LEU A 10 14.73 -9.68 -7.48
C LEU A 10 15.27 -11.11 -7.54
N ASN A 11 14.42 -12.10 -7.26
CA ASN A 11 14.78 -13.51 -7.37
C ASN A 11 14.63 -13.99 -8.82
N GLN A 12 15.30 -15.11 -9.17
CA GLN A 12 15.25 -15.77 -10.48
C GLN A 12 13.83 -16.13 -10.95
N ASN A 13 12.88 -16.20 -10.02
CA ASN A 13 11.45 -16.45 -10.30
C ASN A 13 10.65 -15.15 -10.58
N GLU A 14 11.29 -14.04 -10.94
CA GLU A 14 10.67 -12.72 -11.15
C GLU A 14 9.86 -12.21 -9.92
N SER A 15 10.26 -12.62 -8.73
CA SER A 15 9.64 -12.20 -7.48
C SER A 15 10.47 -11.13 -6.79
N LEU A 16 9.81 -10.08 -6.30
CA LEU A 16 10.43 -9.03 -5.48
C LEU A 16 10.29 -9.38 -4.00
N THR A 17 11.41 -9.35 -3.28
CA THR A 17 11.48 -9.45 -1.81
C THR A 17 12.17 -8.21 -1.26
N PHE A 18 11.51 -7.46 -0.38
CA PHE A 18 12.04 -6.22 0.18
C PHE A 18 12.94 -6.47 1.39
N LEU A 19 14.04 -5.72 1.48
CA LEU A 19 14.97 -5.76 2.60
C LEU A 19 14.62 -4.61 3.56
N SER A 20 14.05 -4.94 4.71
CA SER A 20 13.82 -3.95 5.77
C SER A 20 15.18 -3.49 6.34
N ALA A 21 15.43 -2.18 6.34
CA ALA A 21 16.71 -1.58 6.78
C ALA A 21 16.93 -1.62 8.31
N GLY A 22 16.10 -2.33 9.06
CA GLY A 22 16.24 -2.49 10.50
C GLY A 22 15.71 -3.85 10.93
N THR A 23 16.56 -4.56 11.68
CA THR A 23 16.29 -5.79 12.44
C THR A 23 15.97 -7.05 11.64
N SER A 24 16.95 -7.96 11.62
CA SER A 24 16.89 -9.39 11.26
C SER A 24 16.38 -9.74 9.85
N SER A 25 17.09 -10.68 9.23
CA SER A 25 16.86 -11.26 7.91
C SER A 25 15.50 -11.96 7.76
N GLU A 26 14.40 -11.22 7.88
CA GLU A 26 13.07 -11.72 7.58
C GLU A 26 12.76 -11.39 6.13
N THR A 27 12.62 -12.44 5.33
CA THR A 27 12.20 -12.37 3.93
C THR A 27 10.79 -11.78 3.92
N GLY A 28 10.66 -10.52 3.52
CA GLY A 28 9.35 -9.88 3.35
C GLY A 28 8.48 -10.62 2.33
N PRO A 29 7.17 -10.32 2.29
CA PRO A 29 6.24 -10.94 1.35
C PRO A 29 6.76 -10.84 -0.09
N ALA A 30 6.74 -11.98 -0.77
CA ALA A 30 7.17 -12.13 -2.14
C ALA A 30 6.05 -11.65 -3.07
N PHE A 31 6.30 -10.59 -3.84
CA PHE A 31 5.33 -10.05 -4.78
C PHE A 31 5.75 -10.30 -6.23
N SER A 32 4.80 -10.65 -7.11
CA SER A 32 5.08 -10.77 -8.54
C SER A 32 5.36 -9.41 -9.19
N VAL A 33 6.51 -9.26 -9.86
CA VAL A 33 6.89 -8.03 -10.58
C VAL A 33 5.83 -7.66 -11.62
N LYS A 34 5.31 -8.66 -12.35
CA LYS A 34 4.29 -8.45 -13.38
C LYS A 34 2.99 -7.92 -12.77
N ALA A 35 2.54 -8.48 -11.65
CA ALA A 35 1.33 -8.01 -10.96
C ALA A 35 1.50 -6.56 -10.47
N ILE A 36 2.63 -6.24 -9.83
CA ILE A 36 2.92 -4.88 -9.36
C ILE A 36 2.91 -3.87 -10.51
N SER A 37 3.59 -4.19 -11.61
CA SER A 37 3.64 -3.31 -12.79
C SER A 37 2.25 -3.06 -13.37
N GLN A 38 1.44 -4.10 -13.50
CA GLN A 38 0.07 -3.99 -14.01
C GLN A 38 -0.82 -3.10 -13.14
N ILE A 39 -0.71 -3.24 -11.81
CA ILE A 39 -1.44 -2.41 -10.87
C ILE A 39 -0.97 -0.96 -11.02
N ALA A 40 0.35 -0.72 -10.97
CA ALA A 40 0.96 0.60 -11.04
C ALA A 40 0.52 1.38 -12.30
N ASP A 41 0.53 0.71 -13.46
CA ASP A 41 0.12 1.28 -14.74
C ASP A 41 -1.36 1.69 -14.73
N LYS A 42 -2.24 0.87 -14.14
CA LYS A 42 -3.67 1.15 -14.06
C LYS A 42 -4.02 2.27 -13.07
N VAL A 43 -3.38 2.27 -11.91
CA VAL A 43 -3.70 3.20 -10.80
C VAL A 43 -2.89 4.50 -10.89
N LYS A 44 -2.00 4.65 -11.88
CA LYS A 44 -1.16 5.85 -12.08
C LYS A 44 -0.37 6.21 -10.82
N LEU A 45 0.12 5.21 -10.11
CA LEU A 45 1.04 5.34 -8.97
C LEU A 45 2.36 4.68 -9.34
N SER A 46 3.46 5.04 -8.67
CA SER A 46 4.72 4.32 -8.87
C SER A 46 4.59 2.89 -8.35
N ALA A 47 5.29 1.95 -8.99
CA ALA A 47 5.40 0.56 -8.53
C ALA A 47 5.81 0.49 -7.05
N GLU A 48 6.75 1.33 -6.62
CA GLU A 48 7.15 1.47 -5.22
C GLU A 48 5.99 1.85 -4.30
N THR A 49 5.09 2.74 -4.74
CA THR A 49 3.92 3.13 -3.93
C THR A 49 2.94 1.96 -3.81
N VAL A 50 2.72 1.21 -4.88
CA VAL A 50 1.86 0.00 -4.86
C VAL A 50 2.41 -1.04 -3.89
N VAL A 51 3.71 -1.32 -3.97
CA VAL A 51 4.39 -2.23 -3.03
C VAL A 51 4.22 -1.74 -1.60
N ARG A 52 4.57 -0.48 -1.31
CA ARG A 52 4.49 0.04 0.06
C ARG A 52 3.07 -0.07 0.61
N ILE A 53 2.04 0.13 -0.20
CA ILE A 53 0.65 -0.09 0.22
C ILE A 53 0.39 -1.57 0.51
N ALA A 54 0.90 -2.49 -0.30
CA ALA A 54 0.78 -3.94 -0.07
C ALA A 54 1.50 -4.37 1.21
N GLU A 55 2.67 -3.81 1.51
CA GLU A 55 3.39 -4.03 2.78
C GLU A 55 2.58 -3.53 3.98
N VAL A 56 1.88 -2.39 3.84
CA VAL A 56 0.99 -1.90 4.90
C VAL A 56 -0.17 -2.87 5.15
N LEU A 57 -0.81 -3.41 4.12
CA LEU A 57 -1.86 -4.44 4.28
C LEU A 57 -1.33 -5.68 5.00
N ASN A 58 -0.16 -6.19 4.57
CA ASN A 58 0.44 -7.38 5.16
C ASN A 58 0.86 -7.14 6.62
N SER A 59 1.42 -5.99 6.96
CA SER A 59 1.82 -5.66 8.34
C SER A 59 0.63 -5.45 9.28
N LEU A 60 -0.52 -5.04 8.75
CA LEU A 60 -1.77 -4.89 9.51
C LEU A 60 -2.65 -6.16 9.48
N GLU A 61 -2.22 -7.21 8.77
CA GLU A 61 -2.94 -8.47 8.58
C GLU A 61 -4.41 -8.27 8.17
N THR A 62 -4.65 -7.33 7.25
CA THR A 62 -5.99 -6.90 6.84
C THR A 62 -6.05 -6.61 5.34
N GLU A 63 -7.24 -6.80 4.76
CA GLU A 63 -7.57 -6.35 3.40
C GLU A 63 -8.25 -4.97 3.40
N GLU A 64 -8.57 -4.44 4.59
CA GLU A 64 -9.30 -3.19 4.77
C GLU A 64 -8.41 -2.11 5.39
N ILE A 65 -8.44 -0.92 4.79
CA ILE A 65 -7.58 0.19 5.18
C ILE A 65 -8.29 1.53 5.09
N THR A 66 -7.90 2.47 5.95
CA THR A 66 -8.33 3.87 5.87
C THR A 66 -7.17 4.78 5.43
N SER A 67 -7.49 6.00 5.01
CA SER A 67 -6.45 7.00 4.70
C SER A 67 -5.58 7.35 5.90
N MET A 68 -6.09 7.19 7.13
CA MET A 68 -5.31 7.38 8.35
C MET A 68 -4.29 6.26 8.57
N ASP A 69 -4.65 5.02 8.25
CA ASP A 69 -3.73 3.88 8.39
C ASP A 69 -2.54 4.05 7.41
N LEU A 70 -2.81 4.42 6.15
CA LEU A 70 -1.74 4.76 5.20
C LEU A 70 -0.89 5.95 5.65
N MET A 71 -1.52 6.99 6.21
CA MET A 71 -0.81 8.16 6.73
C MET A 71 0.18 7.76 7.83
N ASN A 72 -0.28 6.94 8.78
CA ASN A 72 0.51 6.49 9.92
C ASN A 72 1.62 5.53 9.50
N SER A 73 1.33 4.56 8.62
CA SER A 73 2.31 3.55 8.23
C SER A 73 3.33 4.05 7.20
N LEU A 74 2.93 4.94 6.27
CA LEU A 74 3.83 5.45 5.22
C LEU A 74 4.46 6.80 5.56
N GLY A 75 4.04 7.47 6.65
CA GLY A 75 4.54 8.80 7.02
C GLY A 75 4.19 9.90 6.01
N ILE A 76 3.11 9.72 5.25
CA ILE A 76 2.66 10.65 4.20
C ILE A 76 1.58 11.61 4.71
N SER A 77 1.22 12.63 3.94
CA SER A 77 0.09 13.50 4.27
C SER A 77 -1.26 12.80 4.06
N LEU A 78 -2.29 13.20 4.82
CA LEU A 78 -3.67 12.74 4.60
C LEU A 78 -4.15 12.98 3.16
N ARG A 79 -3.74 14.08 2.52
CA ARG A 79 -4.04 14.35 1.10
C ARG A 79 -3.43 13.29 0.20
N SER A 80 -2.17 12.91 0.43
CA SER A 80 -1.48 11.87 -0.34
C SER A 80 -2.14 10.51 -0.15
N ALA A 81 -2.48 10.16 1.09
CA ALA A 81 -3.17 8.91 1.41
C ALA A 81 -4.53 8.83 0.70
N ASN A 82 -5.34 9.89 0.76
CA ASN A 82 -6.60 9.94 0.02
C ASN A 82 -6.37 9.85 -1.50
N LYS A 83 -5.37 10.55 -2.04
CA LYS A 83 -5.03 10.46 -3.47
C LYS A 83 -4.71 9.03 -3.88
N TYR A 84 -3.92 8.30 -3.08
CA TYR A 84 -3.56 6.91 -3.38
C TYR A 84 -4.81 6.01 -3.37
N LEU A 85 -5.67 6.14 -2.36
CA LEU A 85 -6.90 5.35 -2.28
C LEU A 85 -7.87 5.64 -3.42
N SER A 86 -8.04 6.92 -3.80
CA SER A 86 -8.86 7.30 -4.96
C SER A 86 -8.32 6.72 -6.26
N HIS A 87 -7.00 6.76 -6.46
CA HIS A 87 -6.35 6.17 -7.63
C HIS A 87 -6.51 4.64 -7.68
N LEU A 88 -6.41 3.96 -6.52
CA LEU A 88 -6.66 2.52 -6.43
C LEU A 88 -8.13 2.18 -6.73
N GLU A 89 -9.07 3.00 -6.23
CA GLU A 89 -10.51 2.85 -6.48
C GLU A 89 -10.84 3.05 -7.96
N GLU A 90 -10.33 4.13 -8.57
CA GLU A 90 -10.49 4.40 -10.01
C GLU A 90 -9.88 3.30 -10.89
N GLY A 91 -8.76 2.71 -10.46
CA GLY A 91 -8.12 1.58 -11.16
C GLY A 91 -8.78 0.22 -10.92
N GLY A 92 -9.81 0.15 -10.07
CA GLY A 92 -10.55 -1.07 -9.74
C GLY A 92 -9.84 -2.01 -8.76
N TYR A 93 -8.84 -1.52 -8.04
CA TYR A 93 -8.08 -2.28 -7.02
C TYR A 93 -8.48 -1.92 -5.58
N ALA A 94 -9.41 -0.98 -5.42
CA ALA A 94 -10.02 -0.66 -4.14
C ALA A 94 -11.52 -0.45 -4.28
N SER A 95 -12.26 -0.67 -3.20
CA SER A 95 -13.68 -0.32 -3.11
C SER A 95 -14.01 0.17 -1.71
N VAL A 96 -14.89 1.17 -1.59
CA VAL A 96 -15.36 1.63 -0.28
C VAL A 96 -16.32 0.58 0.30
N CYS A 97 -15.91 -0.11 1.35
CA CYS A 97 -16.72 -1.12 2.04
C CYS A 97 -17.40 -0.59 3.31
N GLY A 98 -17.02 0.59 3.79
CA GLY A 98 -17.59 1.14 5.02
C GLY A 98 -17.11 2.54 5.37
N LYS A 99 -17.47 2.98 6.57
CA LYS A 99 -17.02 4.25 7.14
C LYS A 99 -16.64 4.05 8.60
N LYS A 100 -15.45 4.52 8.98
CA LYS A 100 -14.93 4.51 10.35
C LYS A 100 -15.02 5.91 10.94
N ARG A 101 -15.53 6.03 12.17
CA ARG A 101 -15.41 7.26 12.96
C ARG A 101 -14.22 7.13 13.88
N ASN A 102 -13.17 7.89 13.62
CA ASN A 102 -12.03 7.98 14.53
C ASN A 102 -12.37 9.01 15.62
N GLY A 103 -13.06 8.57 16.67
CA GLY A 103 -13.44 9.40 17.85
C GLY A 103 -14.83 10.03 17.82
N VAL A 104 -15.08 10.94 18.77
CA VAL A 104 -16.41 11.59 19.02
C VAL A 104 -16.69 12.77 18.06
N LYS A 105 -15.64 13.38 17.48
CA LYS A 105 -15.74 14.58 16.64
C LYS A 105 -14.98 14.39 15.32
N GLY A 106 -15.53 14.92 14.23
CA GLY A 106 -14.94 14.83 12.88
C GLY A 106 -15.84 14.12 11.88
N ARG A 107 -15.49 14.21 10.59
CA ARG A 107 -16.21 13.49 9.52
C ARG A 107 -15.78 12.02 9.54
N PRO A 108 -16.71 11.07 9.35
CA PRO A 108 -16.36 9.68 9.12
C PRO A 108 -15.38 9.55 7.95
N VAL A 109 -14.40 8.65 8.08
CA VAL A 109 -13.42 8.32 7.02
C VAL A 109 -13.87 7.05 6.32
N ASN A 110 -13.71 6.98 5.00
CA ASN A 110 -14.01 5.76 4.25
C ASN A 110 -13.05 4.63 4.65
N ILE A 111 -13.60 3.43 4.73
CA ILE A 111 -12.84 2.17 4.80
C ILE A 111 -12.81 1.64 3.37
N TYR A 112 -11.60 1.40 2.86
CA TYR A 112 -11.36 0.83 1.55
C TYR A 112 -10.94 -0.62 1.72
N ARG A 113 -11.60 -1.53 1.00
CA ARG A 113 -11.10 -2.89 0.80
C ARG A 113 -10.21 -2.92 -0.42
N LEU A 114 -8.98 -3.41 -0.28
CA LEU A 114 -8.02 -3.55 -1.36
C LEU A 114 -8.05 -4.99 -1.90
N ASP A 115 -8.13 -5.13 -3.23
CA ASP A 115 -8.10 -6.43 -3.92
C ASP A 115 -6.83 -6.48 -4.78
N PHE A 116 -5.72 -6.74 -4.11
CA PHE A 116 -4.44 -6.98 -4.76
C PHE A 116 -4.30 -8.47 -5.05
N LYS A 117 -4.54 -8.86 -6.31
CA LYS A 117 -4.23 -10.21 -6.80
C LYS A 117 -2.72 -10.34 -7.04
N LEU A 118 -1.97 -10.37 -5.94
CA LEU A 118 -0.50 -10.47 -5.91
C LEU A 118 -0.02 -11.91 -5.97
#